data_AF-A0A402A3Z0-F1
#
_entry.id   AF-A0A402A3Z0-F1
#
_cell.length_a   1.000
_cell.length_b   1.000
_cell.length_c   1.000
_cell.angle_alpha   90.00
_cell.angle_beta   90.00
_cell.angle_gamma   90.00
#
_symmetry.space_group_name_H-M   'P 1'
#
loop_
_entity.id
_entity.type
_entity.pdbx_description
1 polymer ?
#
loop_
_entity_poly.entity_id
_entity_poly.type
_entity_poly.pdbx_seq_one_letter_code
_entity_poly.pdbx_strand_id
1 'polypeptide(L)'
;MNFRSGPVLISHSDELMTLFVVTTSGSLWQICSTGVDTIWHEHGQPQDTEGSGELAARPAIAAHSDGRIELCAITHDGQQLWQRSQRGGREDWSPWLRLQLPSPTLRLNKIPALAISTSGQLELFVIAADGNLYHCSQDPLTTIWSEWHCFGHPANGSLANIPTLAFNSVGCLELFAVGEDGDLYHLQQTTPQGPWSTWRSHGHPPTGPLLTPLTDNLQPTLHMNAQGQLTLFIADGDLHQLSQQSPSGEWSEWQEHGHPQNALVFNNAQIVCNSSGALEVFVLGTNFRLYHVWQTRPQATWSDWTCHGQPAGTTLEGTLAVTASTNGTLTVFAVGENVRQQQSDLYLMTQSSLSGPWSSWISLSTPVHQTS
;
A
#
# COMPACT_ATOMS: atom_id res chain seq x y z
N MET A 1 22.34 6.53 -0.68
CA MET A 1 21.13 6.73 0.16
C MET A 1 20.57 5.35 0.45
N ASN A 2 20.24 5.02 1.70
CA ASN A 2 19.63 3.74 2.04
C ASN A 2 18.14 3.92 2.36
N PHE A 3 17.31 2.96 1.99
CA PHE A 3 15.85 2.98 2.17
C PHE A 3 15.44 2.14 3.38
N ARG A 4 14.50 2.66 4.14
CA ARG A 4 13.87 1.99 5.30
C ARG A 4 12.59 1.26 4.91
N SER A 5 11.99 1.63 3.78
CA SER A 5 10.69 1.11 3.34
C SER A 5 10.67 0.90 1.83
N GLY A 6 9.85 -0.06 1.39
CA GLY A 6 9.48 -0.19 -0.01
C GLY A 6 8.63 1.02 -0.47
N PRO A 7 8.58 1.27 -1.79
CA PRO A 7 7.90 2.43 -2.33
C PRO A 7 6.39 2.35 -2.15
N VAL A 8 5.76 3.51 -2.10
CA VAL A 8 4.31 3.66 -2.32
C VAL A 8 4.10 4.55 -3.53
N LEU A 9 3.12 4.24 -4.38
CA LEU A 9 2.99 4.80 -5.72
C LEU A 9 1.61 5.41 -5.93
N ILE A 10 1.58 6.56 -6.61
CA ILE A 10 0.42 7.11 -7.28
C ILE A 10 0.75 7.26 -8.76
N SER A 11 -0.12 6.70 -9.61
CA SER A 11 -0.09 6.91 -11.05
C SER A 11 -0.97 8.09 -11.44
N HIS A 12 -0.46 8.96 -12.30
CA HIS A 12 -1.22 10.09 -12.82
C HIS A 12 -1.68 9.81 -14.25
N SER A 13 -2.70 10.54 -14.71
CA SER A 13 -3.25 10.40 -16.07
C SER A 13 -2.28 10.84 -17.18
N ASP A 14 -1.20 11.54 -16.84
CA ASP A 14 -0.19 12.07 -17.76
C ASP A 14 1.02 11.14 -17.93
N GLU A 15 0.88 9.85 -17.61
CA GLU A 15 1.94 8.82 -17.63
C GLU A 15 3.07 9.04 -16.61
N LEU A 16 3.03 10.12 -15.83
CA LEU A 16 3.98 10.31 -14.74
C LEU A 16 3.60 9.43 -13.56
N MET A 17 4.62 8.78 -13.00
CA MET A 17 4.53 7.96 -11.81
C MET A 17 5.17 8.73 -10.65
N THR A 18 4.43 8.93 -9.56
CA THR A 18 4.93 9.56 -8.34
C THR A 18 5.09 8.51 -7.27
N LEU A 19 6.33 8.24 -6.85
CA LEU A 19 6.65 7.34 -5.75
C LEU A 19 7.04 8.13 -4.50
N PHE A 20 6.75 7.57 -3.34
CA PHE A 20 7.29 8.02 -2.07
C PHE A 20 8.06 6.90 -1.39
N VAL A 21 9.23 7.24 -0.87
CA VAL A 21 10.08 6.35 -0.09
C VAL A 21 10.59 7.09 1.14
N VAL A 22 10.88 6.33 2.20
CA VAL A 22 11.55 6.84 3.39
C VAL A 22 12.93 6.22 3.51
N THR A 23 13.93 7.07 3.76
CA THR A 23 15.33 6.66 3.93
C THR A 23 15.60 6.10 5.32
N THR A 24 16.75 5.47 5.52
CA THR A 24 17.22 5.05 6.85
C THR A 24 17.42 6.22 7.80
N SER A 25 17.67 7.43 7.27
CA SER A 25 17.68 8.68 8.05
C SER A 25 16.27 9.18 8.40
N GLY A 26 15.19 8.51 7.96
CA GLY A 26 13.81 8.93 8.25
C GLY A 26 13.30 10.11 7.43
N SER A 27 14.02 10.52 6.36
CA SER A 27 13.56 11.57 5.45
C SER A 27 12.59 11.02 4.40
N LEU A 28 11.53 11.77 4.11
CA LEU A 28 10.63 11.49 3.00
C LEU A 28 11.21 11.99 1.67
N TRP A 29 11.17 11.14 0.66
CA TRP A 29 11.53 11.49 -0.71
C TRP A 29 10.35 11.23 -1.65
N GLN A 30 10.14 12.14 -2.59
CA GLN A 30 9.24 12.00 -3.72
C GLN A 30 10.06 11.76 -4.98
N ILE A 31 9.67 10.76 -5.76
CA ILE A 31 10.29 10.39 -7.02
C ILE A 31 9.26 10.54 -8.13
N CYS A 32 9.52 11.44 -9.07
CA CYS A 32 8.72 11.61 -10.27
C CYS A 32 9.41 10.88 -11.41
N SER A 33 8.79 9.85 -11.98
CA SER A 33 9.39 9.02 -13.03
C SER A 33 8.46 8.88 -14.24
N THR A 34 9.04 8.93 -15.45
CA THR A 34 8.38 8.54 -16.71
C THR A 34 8.80 7.15 -17.17
N GLY A 35 9.59 6.44 -16.36
CA GLY A 35 10.24 5.18 -16.74
C GLY A 35 11.53 5.37 -17.55
N VAL A 36 11.75 6.55 -18.13
CA VAL A 36 13.00 6.94 -18.83
C VAL A 36 13.74 7.99 -18.02
N ASP A 37 13.02 9.04 -17.59
CA ASP A 37 13.56 10.12 -16.78
C ASP A 37 13.05 10.00 -15.35
N THR A 38 13.89 10.39 -14.39
CA THR A 38 13.54 10.34 -12.96
C THR A 38 14.07 11.56 -12.24
N ILE A 39 13.20 12.23 -11.49
CA ILE A 39 13.51 13.42 -10.69
C ILE A 39 13.21 13.11 -9.22
N TRP A 40 14.12 13.50 -8.34
CA TRP A 40 14.03 13.27 -6.90
C TRP A 40 13.82 14.60 -6.18
N HIS A 41 12.84 14.64 -5.27
CA HIS A 41 12.58 15.77 -4.39
C HIS A 41 12.64 15.33 -2.93
N GLU A 42 13.47 16.00 -2.13
CA GLU A 42 13.54 15.77 -0.69
C GLU A 42 12.48 16.61 0.02
N HIS A 43 11.64 15.95 0.82
CA HIS A 43 10.66 16.61 1.70
C HIS A 43 11.13 16.68 3.17
N GLY A 44 12.31 16.10 3.44
CA GLY A 44 12.92 16.07 4.75
C GLY A 44 12.12 15.25 5.77
N GLN A 45 12.33 15.57 7.04
CA GLN A 45 11.61 15.00 8.18
C GLN A 45 10.51 15.95 8.66
N PRO A 46 9.45 15.43 9.28
CA PRO A 46 8.51 16.27 10.03
C PRO A 46 9.21 17.05 11.14
N GLN A 47 8.90 18.34 11.22
CA GLN A 47 9.40 19.22 12.27
C GLN A 47 8.36 20.31 12.58
N ASP A 48 8.14 20.57 13.86
CA ASP A 48 7.39 21.71 14.37
C ASP A 48 8.17 22.40 15.51
N THR A 49 7.50 23.25 16.29
CA THR A 49 8.09 23.95 17.44
C THR A 49 8.43 23.03 18.61
N GLU A 50 7.86 21.83 18.67
CA GLU A 50 8.07 20.85 19.75
C GLU A 50 9.16 19.82 19.41
N GLY A 51 9.63 19.77 18.16
CA GLY A 51 10.81 19.00 17.75
C GLY A 51 10.75 18.46 16.33
N SER A 52 11.81 17.76 15.92
CA SER A 52 11.86 16.97 14.69
C SER A 52 11.63 15.49 15.00
N GLY A 53 10.90 14.79 14.13
CA GLY A 53 10.66 13.35 14.25
C GLY A 53 11.13 12.62 13.00
N GLU A 54 11.83 11.49 13.18
CA GLU A 54 12.21 10.62 12.06
C GLU A 54 11.03 9.76 11.65
N LEU A 55 10.73 9.66 10.34
CA LEU A 55 9.62 8.82 9.87
C LEU A 55 9.91 7.32 10.05
N ALA A 56 8.91 6.58 10.51
CA ALA A 56 9.03 5.14 10.78
C ALA A 56 9.17 4.31 9.49
N ALA A 57 8.39 4.65 8.48
CA ALA A 57 8.23 3.92 7.23
C ALA A 57 7.56 4.82 6.18
N ARG A 58 7.19 4.25 5.02
CA ARG A 58 6.41 4.94 3.98
C ARG A 58 5.17 5.64 4.55
N PRO A 59 4.75 6.78 3.97
CA PRO A 59 3.49 7.41 4.37
C PRO A 59 2.28 6.63 3.86
N ALA A 60 1.15 6.80 4.55
CA ALA A 60 -0.18 6.56 4.00
C ALA A 60 -0.49 7.66 2.99
N ILE A 61 -1.09 7.30 1.85
CA ILE A 61 -1.32 8.24 0.76
C ILE A 61 -2.77 8.20 0.28
N ALA A 62 -3.31 9.36 -0.07
CA ALA A 62 -4.58 9.49 -0.78
C ALA A 62 -4.45 10.55 -1.88
N ALA A 63 -5.13 10.34 -3.02
CA ALA A 63 -5.12 11.28 -4.13
C ALA A 63 -6.52 11.86 -4.36
N HIS A 64 -6.61 13.18 -4.40
CA HIS A 64 -7.80 13.90 -4.82
C HIS A 64 -8.08 13.64 -6.31
N SER A 65 -9.32 13.85 -6.74
CA SER A 65 -9.71 13.71 -8.15
C SER A 65 -8.99 14.69 -9.10
N ASP A 66 -8.43 15.78 -8.56
CA ASP A 66 -7.62 16.75 -9.28
C ASP A 66 -6.12 16.38 -9.33
N GLY A 67 -5.75 15.23 -8.77
CA GLY A 67 -4.39 14.72 -8.73
C GLY A 67 -3.51 15.22 -7.58
N ARG A 68 -4.03 16.09 -6.70
CA ARG A 68 -3.32 16.49 -5.48
C ARG A 68 -3.23 15.32 -4.50
N ILE A 69 -2.11 15.25 -3.78
CA ILE A 69 -1.78 14.14 -2.89
C ILE A 69 -1.86 14.60 -1.42
N GLU A 70 -2.45 13.76 -0.59
CA GLU A 70 -2.46 13.85 0.87
C GLU A 70 -1.58 12.74 1.44
N LEU A 71 -0.73 13.09 2.40
CA LEU A 71 0.14 12.16 3.09
C LEU A 71 -0.15 12.18 4.59
N CYS A 72 -0.25 11.00 5.19
CA CYS A 72 -0.15 10.83 6.64
C CYS A 72 1.02 9.92 7.00
N ALA A 73 1.82 10.32 7.98
CA ALA A 73 3.01 9.57 8.37
C ALA A 73 3.18 9.56 9.89
N ILE A 74 3.86 8.53 10.40
CA ILE A 74 4.17 8.41 11.83
C ILE A 74 5.68 8.45 12.06
N THR A 75 6.07 8.92 13.23
CA THR A 75 7.47 8.88 13.66
C THR A 75 7.88 7.47 14.07
N HIS A 76 9.19 7.19 14.02
CA HIS A 76 9.77 5.87 14.30
C HIS A 76 9.43 5.32 15.69
N ASP A 77 9.20 6.20 16.66
CA ASP A 77 8.79 5.87 18.02
C ASP A 77 7.26 5.79 18.21
N GLY A 78 6.49 6.01 17.15
CA GLY A 78 5.02 6.00 17.16
C GLY A 78 4.38 7.15 17.95
N GLN A 79 5.14 8.17 18.36
CA GLN A 79 4.66 9.24 19.23
C GLN A 79 3.93 10.36 18.52
N GLN A 80 4.18 10.50 17.23
CA GLN A 80 3.67 11.63 16.46
C GLN A 80 3.08 11.14 15.15
N LEU A 81 1.94 11.74 14.82
CA LEU A 81 1.22 11.57 13.56
C LEU A 81 1.26 12.91 12.84
N TRP A 82 1.60 12.86 11.55
CA TRP A 82 1.83 14.05 10.75
C TRP A 82 1.03 13.96 9.46
N GLN A 83 0.47 15.10 9.04
CA GLN A 83 -0.14 15.29 7.73
C GLN A 83 0.71 16.22 6.87
N ARG A 84 0.74 15.98 5.56
CA ARG A 84 1.27 16.92 4.57
C ARG A 84 0.41 16.87 3.32
N SER A 85 0.03 18.03 2.80
CA SER A 85 -0.92 18.17 1.70
C SER A 85 -0.27 18.89 0.53
N GLN A 86 -0.45 18.36 -0.68
CA GLN A 86 -0.03 19.02 -1.90
C GLN A 86 -1.00 20.18 -2.20
N ARG A 87 -0.46 21.39 -2.41
CA ARG A 87 -1.25 22.62 -2.57
C ARG A 87 -1.48 22.98 -4.03
N GLY A 88 -0.47 22.75 -4.87
CA GLY A 88 -0.49 22.99 -6.31
C GLY A 88 0.82 22.54 -6.94
N GLY A 89 0.84 22.29 -8.25
CA GLY A 89 2.02 21.72 -8.91
C GLY A 89 2.52 20.43 -8.24
N ARG A 90 3.67 19.88 -8.67
CA ARG A 90 4.21 18.62 -8.12
C ARG A 90 5.08 18.80 -6.87
N GLU A 91 5.57 20.01 -6.65
CA GLU A 91 6.57 20.34 -5.63
C GLU A 91 6.07 21.30 -4.56
N ASP A 92 4.89 21.92 -4.73
CA ASP A 92 4.33 22.82 -3.72
C ASP A 92 3.44 22.05 -2.75
N TRP A 93 4.00 21.89 -1.54
CA TRP A 93 3.44 21.15 -0.43
C TRP A 93 3.27 22.07 0.77
N SER A 94 2.27 21.76 1.60
CA SER A 94 2.16 22.36 2.92
C SER A 94 3.39 22.04 3.77
N PRO A 95 3.67 22.84 4.81
CA PRO A 95 4.47 22.36 5.93
C PRO A 95 3.88 21.07 6.51
N TRP A 96 4.72 20.30 7.20
CA TRP A 96 4.25 19.18 8.01
C TRP A 96 3.35 19.72 9.14
N LEU A 97 2.16 19.15 9.26
CA LEU A 97 1.19 19.49 10.30
C LEU A 97 1.06 18.32 11.27
N ARG A 98 1.31 18.56 12.56
CA ARG A 98 1.14 17.53 13.58
C ARG A 98 -0.33 17.34 13.91
N LEU A 99 -0.80 16.11 13.81
CA LEU A 99 -2.14 15.70 14.23
C LEU A 99 -2.09 15.21 15.67
N GLN A 100 -3.13 15.52 16.44
CA GLN A 100 -3.27 15.01 17.80
C GLN A 100 -3.62 13.52 17.76
N LEU A 101 -2.97 12.73 18.61
CA LEU A 101 -3.29 11.32 18.80
C LEU A 101 -4.59 11.16 19.62
N PRO A 102 -5.25 9.99 19.59
CA PRO A 102 -6.41 9.71 20.44
C PRO A 102 -6.17 9.94 21.94
N SER A 103 -4.93 9.78 22.39
CA SER A 103 -4.46 10.10 23.73
C SER A 103 -2.97 10.46 23.70
N PRO A 104 -2.50 11.42 24.52
CA PRO A 104 -1.09 11.84 24.54
C PRO A 104 -0.12 10.74 25.00
N THR A 105 -0.63 9.72 25.69
CA THR A 105 0.18 8.57 26.16
C THR A 105 0.20 7.42 25.17
N LEU A 106 -0.69 7.46 24.17
CA LEU A 106 -0.81 6.39 23.18
C LEU A 106 0.38 6.45 22.21
N ARG A 107 0.74 5.28 21.67
CA ARG A 107 1.73 5.13 20.62
C ARG A 107 1.07 4.43 19.44
N LEU A 108 1.46 4.80 18.23
CA LEU A 108 1.00 4.14 17.02
C LEU A 108 1.97 3.02 16.65
N ASN A 109 1.43 1.83 16.40
CA ASN A 109 2.23 0.63 16.14
C ASN A 109 2.37 0.31 14.65
N LYS A 110 1.52 0.89 13.81
CA LYS A 110 1.46 0.62 12.37
C LYS A 110 1.36 1.93 11.58
N ILE A 111 1.74 1.88 10.32
CA ILE A 111 1.50 2.98 9.37
C ILE A 111 0.00 3.26 9.34
N PRO A 112 -0.45 4.54 9.29
CA PRO A 112 -1.86 4.86 9.15
C PRO A 112 -2.45 4.30 7.86
N ALA A 113 -3.77 4.16 7.81
CA ALA A 113 -4.51 3.96 6.58
C ALA A 113 -5.33 5.22 6.29
N LEU A 114 -5.21 5.74 5.08
CA LEU A 114 -5.84 7.00 4.66
C LEU A 114 -6.66 6.76 3.40
N ALA A 115 -7.91 7.21 3.40
CA ALA A 115 -8.76 7.22 2.22
C ALA A 115 -9.34 8.62 2.00
N ILE A 116 -9.69 8.95 0.76
CA ILE A 116 -10.40 10.17 0.42
C ILE A 116 -11.66 9.84 -0.38
N SER A 117 -12.80 10.32 0.09
CA SER A 117 -14.08 10.15 -0.60
C SER A 117 -14.15 11.02 -1.85
N THR A 118 -15.11 10.73 -2.73
CA THR A 118 -15.36 11.53 -3.94
C THR A 118 -15.79 12.97 -3.65
N SER A 119 -16.25 13.26 -2.43
CA SER A 119 -16.54 14.63 -1.98
C SER A 119 -15.35 15.32 -1.33
N GLY A 120 -14.17 14.68 -1.30
CA GLY A 120 -12.93 15.22 -0.75
C GLY A 120 -12.74 15.02 0.76
N GLN A 121 -13.67 14.37 1.45
CA GLN A 121 -13.52 14.08 2.89
C GLN A 121 -12.44 13.01 3.08
N LEU A 122 -11.45 13.29 3.92
CA LEU A 122 -10.42 12.30 4.31
C LEU A 122 -10.93 11.45 5.48
N GLU A 123 -10.58 10.16 5.44
CA GLU A 123 -10.89 9.16 6.44
C GLU A 123 -9.57 8.53 6.88
N LEU A 124 -9.17 8.76 8.13
CA LEU A 124 -7.87 8.34 8.68
C LEU A 124 -8.07 7.28 9.77
N PHE A 125 -7.37 6.17 9.63
CA PHE A 125 -7.36 5.06 10.57
C PHE A 125 -5.97 4.80 11.10
N VAL A 126 -5.86 4.55 12.40
CA VAL A 126 -4.60 4.21 13.06
C VAL A 126 -4.79 3.03 14.00
N ILE A 127 -3.80 2.15 14.05
CA ILE A 127 -3.71 1.09 15.07
C ILE A 127 -2.71 1.53 16.13
N ALA A 128 -3.17 1.55 17.36
CA ALA A 128 -2.38 1.97 18.50
C ALA A 128 -1.81 0.79 19.29
N ALA A 129 -0.92 1.09 20.24
CA ALA A 129 -0.22 0.12 21.07
C ALA A 129 -1.11 -0.64 22.06
N ASP A 130 -2.33 -0.15 22.29
CA ASP A 130 -3.37 -0.87 23.03
C ASP A 130 -4.12 -1.90 22.15
N GLY A 131 -3.74 -2.05 20.87
CA GLY A 131 -4.34 -2.97 19.92
C GLY A 131 -5.58 -2.43 19.21
N ASN A 132 -6.09 -1.27 19.63
CA ASN A 132 -7.35 -0.74 19.11
C ASN A 132 -7.15 0.02 17.79
N LEU A 133 -8.16 -0.08 16.93
CA LEU A 133 -8.34 0.74 15.76
C LEU A 133 -9.05 2.04 16.15
N TYR A 134 -8.43 3.16 15.82
CA TYR A 134 -9.00 4.50 15.96
C TYR A 134 -9.22 5.14 14.60
N HIS A 135 -10.24 5.98 14.52
CA HIS A 135 -10.66 6.67 13.31
C HIS A 135 -10.97 8.14 13.56
N CYS A 136 -10.62 9.00 12.61
CA CYS A 136 -11.13 10.36 12.53
C CYS A 136 -11.27 10.76 11.05
N SER A 137 -12.10 11.77 10.79
CA SER A 137 -12.36 12.29 9.44
C SER A 137 -11.99 13.76 9.35
N GLN A 138 -11.46 14.20 8.20
CA GLN A 138 -11.25 15.63 7.92
C GLN A 138 -12.36 16.16 7.03
N ASP A 139 -13.04 17.20 7.51
CA ASP A 139 -14.05 17.89 6.72
C ASP A 139 -13.39 18.63 5.53
N PRO A 140 -13.86 18.42 4.29
CA PRO A 140 -13.20 18.95 3.09
C PRO A 140 -13.28 20.47 2.96
N LEU A 141 -14.23 21.13 3.63
CA LEU A 141 -14.45 22.58 3.50
C LEU A 141 -13.69 23.36 4.58
N THR A 142 -13.74 22.86 5.81
CA THR A 142 -13.15 23.51 6.98
C THR A 142 -11.73 23.04 7.27
N THR A 143 -11.33 21.88 6.73
CA THR A 143 -10.06 21.18 7.01
C THR A 143 -9.90 20.78 8.48
N ILE A 144 -10.98 20.80 9.25
CA ILE A 144 -10.99 20.43 10.66
C ILE A 144 -11.16 18.92 10.75
N TRP A 145 -10.33 18.28 11.58
CA TRP A 145 -10.44 16.88 11.94
C TRP A 145 -11.49 16.69 13.04
N SER A 146 -12.29 15.64 12.92
CA SER A 146 -13.22 15.22 13.97
C SER A 146 -12.46 14.69 15.21
N GLU A 147 -13.19 14.57 16.32
CA GLU A 147 -12.72 13.76 17.45
C GLU A 147 -12.46 12.30 17.02
N TRP A 148 -11.55 11.63 17.73
CA TRP A 148 -11.24 10.24 17.49
C TRP A 148 -12.37 9.32 17.96
N HIS A 149 -12.80 8.42 17.08
CA HIS A 149 -13.65 7.29 17.41
C HIS A 149 -12.81 6.03 17.59
N CYS A 150 -13.12 5.22 18.60
CA CYS A 150 -12.46 3.94 18.84
C CYS A 150 -13.37 2.79 18.39
N PHE A 151 -12.93 2.03 17.39
CA PHE A 151 -13.60 0.82 16.93
C PHE A 151 -13.24 -0.42 17.75
N GLY A 152 -12.37 -0.27 18.76
CA GLY A 152 -11.81 -1.38 19.50
C GLY A 152 -10.93 -2.26 18.61
N HIS A 153 -10.92 -3.55 18.89
CA HIS A 153 -10.24 -4.57 18.09
C HIS A 153 -11.17 -5.78 17.88
N PRO A 154 -10.87 -6.67 16.93
CA PRO A 154 -11.63 -7.90 16.77
C PRO A 154 -11.64 -8.80 18.02
N ALA A 155 -12.64 -9.66 18.14
CA ALA A 155 -12.88 -10.44 19.37
C ALA A 155 -11.71 -11.34 19.79
N ASN A 156 -10.91 -11.83 18.84
CA ASN A 156 -9.85 -12.80 19.09
C ASN A 156 -8.44 -12.20 19.17
N GLY A 157 -8.28 -10.88 19.09
CA GLY A 157 -6.97 -10.26 19.26
C GLY A 157 -6.79 -8.91 18.57
N SER A 158 -5.56 -8.43 18.58
CA SER A 158 -5.14 -7.22 17.88
C SER A 158 -4.97 -7.47 16.39
N LEU A 159 -4.94 -6.39 15.62
CA LEU A 159 -4.66 -6.43 14.18
C LEU A 159 -3.15 -6.55 13.94
N ALA A 160 -2.76 -7.51 13.12
CA ALA A 160 -1.36 -7.83 12.84
C ALA A 160 -0.71 -6.90 11.79
N ASN A 161 -1.52 -6.27 10.94
CA ASN A 161 -1.07 -5.52 9.76
C ASN A 161 -1.70 -4.13 9.65
N ILE A 162 -1.26 -3.36 8.64
CA ILE A 162 -1.85 -2.07 8.28
C ILE A 162 -3.24 -2.33 7.66
N PRO A 163 -4.31 -1.62 8.09
CA PRO A 163 -5.62 -1.78 7.47
C PRO A 163 -5.60 -1.36 6.00
N THR A 164 -6.37 -2.05 5.18
CA THR A 164 -6.53 -1.74 3.75
C THR A 164 -7.94 -1.22 3.53
N LEU A 165 -8.05 -0.11 2.82
CA LEU A 165 -9.29 0.63 2.63
C LEU A 165 -9.71 0.59 1.15
N ALA A 166 -11.00 0.44 0.89
CA ALA A 166 -11.57 0.61 -0.44
C ALA A 166 -13.00 1.17 -0.38
N PHE A 167 -13.32 2.11 -1.26
CA PHE A 167 -14.71 2.46 -1.49
C PHE A 167 -15.36 1.39 -2.37
N ASN A 168 -16.53 0.91 -1.97
CA ASN A 168 -17.34 0.06 -2.82
C ASN A 168 -18.12 0.87 -3.87
N SER A 169 -18.81 0.18 -4.77
CA SER A 169 -19.54 0.82 -5.87
C SER A 169 -20.67 1.77 -5.44
N VAL A 170 -21.11 1.70 -4.18
CA VAL A 170 -22.15 2.57 -3.62
C VAL A 170 -21.53 3.79 -2.92
N GLY A 171 -20.21 3.85 -2.78
CA GLY A 171 -19.48 4.95 -2.12
C GLY A 171 -19.34 4.77 -0.61
N CYS A 172 -19.60 3.56 -0.09
CA CYS A 172 -19.30 3.22 1.31
C CYS A 172 -17.84 2.76 1.42
N LEU A 173 -17.13 3.22 2.44
CA LEU A 173 -15.78 2.75 2.75
C LEU A 173 -15.83 1.38 3.43
N GLU A 174 -15.03 0.44 2.94
CA GLU A 174 -14.78 -0.88 3.52
C GLU A 174 -13.32 -0.96 3.99
N LEU A 175 -13.10 -1.55 5.16
CA LEU A 175 -11.80 -1.69 5.82
C LEU A 175 -11.52 -3.17 6.10
N PHE A 176 -10.36 -3.65 5.65
CA PHE A 176 -9.90 -5.02 5.83
C PHE A 176 -8.57 -5.05 6.57
N ALA A 177 -8.44 -5.93 7.57
CA ALA A 177 -7.20 -6.15 8.30
C ALA A 177 -7.11 -7.60 8.78
N VAL A 178 -5.91 -8.12 8.93
CA VAL A 178 -5.66 -9.48 9.42
C VAL A 178 -5.39 -9.43 10.91
N GLY A 179 -6.03 -10.29 11.69
CA GLY A 179 -5.77 -10.43 13.12
C GLY A 179 -4.50 -11.24 13.42
N GLU A 180 -4.01 -11.15 14.65
CA GLU A 180 -2.90 -12.01 15.12
C GLU A 180 -3.26 -13.50 15.15
N ASP A 181 -4.55 -13.84 15.08
CA ASP A 181 -5.08 -15.19 14.91
C ASP A 181 -5.06 -15.68 13.44
N GLY A 182 -4.70 -14.80 12.50
CA GLY A 182 -4.65 -15.09 11.05
C GLY A 182 -5.96 -14.85 10.30
N ASP A 183 -7.06 -14.53 11.01
CA ASP A 183 -8.35 -14.29 10.37
C ASP A 183 -8.39 -12.92 9.68
N LEU A 184 -9.08 -12.84 8.54
CA LEU A 184 -9.40 -11.58 7.89
C LEU A 184 -10.64 -10.94 8.55
N TYR A 185 -10.45 -9.75 9.10
CA TYR A 185 -11.50 -8.94 9.69
C TYR A 185 -11.93 -7.80 8.79
N HIS A 186 -13.21 -7.45 8.86
CA HIS A 186 -13.88 -6.47 8.02
C HIS A 186 -14.78 -5.52 8.82
N LEU A 187 -14.67 -4.23 8.52
CA LEU A 187 -15.61 -3.16 8.89
C LEU A 187 -16.09 -2.44 7.63
N GLN A 188 -17.36 -2.05 7.59
CA GLN A 188 -17.90 -1.28 6.47
C GLN A 188 -18.83 -0.16 6.92
N GLN A 189 -18.81 0.96 6.19
CA GLN A 189 -19.88 1.94 6.27
C GLN A 189 -21.20 1.33 5.78
N THR A 190 -22.29 1.55 6.52
CA THR A 190 -23.63 1.05 6.17
C THR A 190 -24.35 1.94 5.15
N THR A 191 -23.94 3.21 5.07
CA THR A 191 -24.30 4.18 4.03
C THR A 191 -23.08 5.07 3.79
N PRO A 192 -22.93 5.73 2.62
CA PRO A 192 -21.80 6.61 2.36
C PRO A 192 -21.66 7.67 3.47
N GLN A 193 -20.47 7.77 4.08
CA GLN A 193 -20.17 8.70 5.18
C GLN A 193 -21.09 8.53 6.42
N GLY A 194 -21.69 7.35 6.55
CA GLY A 194 -22.62 7.01 7.61
C GLY A 194 -22.00 6.18 8.74
N PRO A 195 -22.85 5.55 9.57
CA PRO A 195 -22.36 4.69 10.64
C PRO A 195 -21.72 3.42 10.08
N TRP A 196 -20.80 2.88 10.86
CA TRP A 196 -20.06 1.66 10.55
C TRP A 196 -20.73 0.41 11.12
N SER A 197 -20.47 -0.73 10.50
CA SER A 197 -20.81 -2.05 11.03
C SER A 197 -19.99 -2.38 12.29
N THR A 198 -20.33 -3.49 12.94
CA THR A 198 -19.42 -4.16 13.87
C THR A 198 -18.37 -4.99 13.10
N TRP A 199 -17.31 -5.41 13.78
CA TRP A 199 -16.32 -6.33 13.22
C TRP A 199 -16.98 -7.64 12.75
N ARG A 200 -16.67 -8.04 11.52
CA ARG A 200 -17.01 -9.35 10.93
C ARG A 200 -15.72 -10.08 10.57
N SER A 201 -15.65 -11.39 10.85
CA SER A 201 -14.56 -12.25 10.34
C SER A 201 -15.00 -12.93 9.03
N HIS A 202 -14.06 -13.05 8.09
CA HIS A 202 -14.16 -13.89 6.89
C HIS A 202 -13.34 -15.20 7.04
N GLY A 203 -12.94 -15.52 8.26
CA GLY A 203 -12.01 -16.61 8.56
C GLY A 203 -10.59 -16.31 8.05
N HIS A 204 -9.70 -17.29 8.18
CA HIS A 204 -8.37 -17.27 7.60
C HIS A 204 -8.35 -18.06 6.28
N PRO A 205 -7.41 -17.76 5.39
CA PRO A 205 -7.16 -18.59 4.21
C PRO A 205 -6.90 -20.05 4.59
N PRO A 206 -7.25 -21.03 3.72
CA PRO A 206 -6.92 -22.43 3.96
C PRO A 206 -5.42 -22.60 4.21
N THR A 207 -5.04 -23.46 5.17
CA THR A 207 -3.65 -23.61 5.61
C THR A 207 -2.71 -24.01 4.47
N GLY A 208 -1.93 -23.05 3.97
CA GLY A 208 -0.70 -23.26 3.24
C GLY A 208 0.50 -23.48 4.18
N PRO A 209 1.73 -23.67 3.67
CA PRO A 209 2.92 -23.64 4.50
C PRO A 209 3.08 -22.25 5.13
N LEU A 210 2.66 -22.09 6.39
CA LEU A 210 2.71 -20.82 7.09
C LEU A 210 4.16 -20.30 7.19
N LEU A 211 4.39 -19.10 6.67
CA LEU A 211 5.52 -18.30 7.10
C LEU A 211 5.23 -17.79 8.52
N THR A 212 5.67 -18.53 9.53
CA THR A 212 5.60 -18.08 10.93
C THR A 212 6.78 -17.16 11.27
N PRO A 213 6.56 -16.09 12.06
CA PRO A 213 5.26 -15.59 12.53
C PRO A 213 4.50 -14.83 11.44
N LEU A 214 3.18 -14.73 11.59
CA LEU A 214 2.29 -13.85 10.80
C LEU A 214 2.82 -12.40 10.92
N THR A 215 3.68 -11.96 10.00
CA THR A 215 4.33 -10.64 10.03
C THR A 215 3.48 -9.58 9.32
N ASP A 216 4.00 -8.33 9.23
CA ASP A 216 3.45 -7.23 8.41
C ASP A 216 3.20 -7.58 6.92
N ASN A 217 3.58 -8.78 6.46
CA ASN A 217 3.50 -9.26 5.10
C ASN A 217 2.14 -9.90 4.72
N LEU A 218 1.14 -9.83 5.61
CA LEU A 218 -0.24 -10.28 5.34
C LEU A 218 -1.17 -9.12 4.98
N GLN A 219 -0.67 -7.98 4.52
CA GLN A 219 -1.54 -6.86 4.17
C GLN A 219 -2.41 -7.24 2.96
N PRO A 220 -3.76 -7.16 3.06
CA PRO A 220 -4.62 -7.36 1.92
C PRO A 220 -4.39 -6.28 0.87
N THR A 221 -4.59 -6.65 -0.39
CA THR A 221 -4.63 -5.67 -1.48
C THR A 221 -5.94 -5.82 -2.22
N LEU A 222 -6.63 -4.70 -2.43
CA LEU A 222 -7.97 -4.64 -2.99
C LEU A 222 -7.96 -4.13 -4.43
N HIS A 223 -8.92 -4.59 -5.22
CA HIS A 223 -9.24 -4.08 -6.54
C HIS A 223 -10.76 -4.09 -6.75
N MET A 224 -11.31 -3.02 -7.34
CA MET A 224 -12.71 -2.98 -7.76
C MET A 224 -12.81 -3.19 -9.27
N ASN A 225 -13.56 -4.20 -9.69
CA ASN A 225 -13.78 -4.45 -11.12
C ASN A 225 -14.77 -3.43 -11.73
N ALA A 226 -14.90 -3.43 -13.05
CA ALA A 226 -15.81 -2.53 -13.78
C ALA A 226 -17.31 -2.73 -13.44
N GLN A 227 -17.67 -3.87 -12.84
CA GLN A 227 -19.02 -4.15 -12.37
C GLN A 227 -19.28 -3.61 -10.95
N GLY A 228 -18.25 -3.11 -10.27
CA GLY A 228 -18.38 -2.58 -8.91
C GLY A 228 -18.13 -3.60 -7.79
N GLN A 229 -17.63 -4.79 -8.12
CA GLN A 229 -17.31 -5.82 -7.15
C GLN A 229 -15.86 -5.66 -6.66
N LEU A 230 -15.68 -5.68 -5.34
CA LEU A 230 -14.36 -5.74 -4.74
C LEU A 230 -13.80 -7.16 -4.80
N THR A 231 -12.50 -7.26 -5.07
CA THR A 231 -11.69 -8.47 -4.94
C THR A 231 -10.46 -8.13 -4.12
N LEU A 232 -10.10 -9.02 -3.21
CA LEU A 232 -9.00 -8.87 -2.28
C LEU A 232 -8.04 -10.04 -2.44
N PHE A 233 -6.74 -9.75 -2.35
CA PHE A 233 -5.67 -10.74 -2.30
C PHE A 233 -4.89 -10.63 -1.00
N ILE A 234 -4.57 -11.77 -0.39
CA ILE A 234 -3.65 -11.88 0.74
C ILE A 234 -2.63 -12.94 0.40
N ALA A 235 -1.39 -12.74 0.86
CA ALA A 235 -0.36 -13.75 0.74
C ALA A 235 0.19 -14.14 2.12
N ASP A 236 0.27 -15.43 2.42
CA ASP A 236 0.72 -15.99 3.71
C ASP A 236 1.83 -17.06 3.56
N GLY A 237 2.42 -17.11 2.38
CA GLY A 237 3.20 -18.24 1.87
C GLY A 237 2.62 -18.71 0.54
N ASP A 238 1.29 -18.74 0.46
CA ASP A 238 0.49 -18.89 -0.76
C ASP A 238 -0.24 -17.59 -1.08
N LEU A 239 -0.69 -17.42 -2.33
CA LEU A 239 -1.59 -16.34 -2.73
C LEU A 239 -3.04 -16.82 -2.64
N HIS A 240 -3.87 -16.04 -1.95
CA HIS A 240 -5.30 -16.31 -1.75
C HIS A 240 -6.15 -15.14 -2.23
N GLN A 241 -7.37 -15.44 -2.63
CA GLN A 241 -8.33 -14.47 -3.14
C GLN A 241 -9.69 -14.59 -2.44
N LEU A 242 -10.29 -13.44 -2.16
CA LEU A 242 -11.69 -13.31 -1.77
C LEU A 242 -12.38 -12.29 -2.70
N SER A 243 -13.60 -12.55 -3.15
CA SER A 243 -14.32 -11.65 -4.06
C SER A 243 -15.77 -11.46 -3.65
N GLN A 244 -16.28 -10.24 -3.79
CA GLN A 244 -17.72 -9.99 -3.69
C GLN A 244 -18.47 -10.70 -4.82
N GLN A 245 -19.52 -11.45 -4.48
CA GLN A 245 -20.35 -12.18 -5.45
C GLN A 245 -21.29 -11.26 -6.24
N SER A 246 -21.60 -10.09 -5.70
CA SER A 246 -22.29 -8.98 -6.35
C SER A 246 -21.75 -7.67 -5.79
N PRO A 247 -21.90 -6.53 -6.48
CA PRO A 247 -21.41 -5.24 -5.98
C PRO A 247 -21.96 -4.94 -4.58
N SER A 248 -21.08 -4.69 -3.62
CA SER A 248 -21.43 -4.49 -2.19
C SER A 248 -22.21 -5.64 -1.54
N GLY A 249 -22.08 -6.86 -2.09
CA GLY A 249 -22.78 -8.05 -1.62
C GLY A 249 -21.94 -8.95 -0.72
N GLU A 250 -22.42 -10.19 -0.55
CA GLU A 250 -21.68 -11.22 0.18
C GLU A 250 -20.36 -11.57 -0.53
N TRP A 251 -19.38 -11.96 0.29
CA TRP A 251 -18.07 -12.40 -0.17
C TRP A 251 -18.09 -13.89 -0.49
N SER A 252 -17.23 -14.32 -1.42
CA SER A 252 -17.02 -15.72 -1.74
C SER A 252 -16.37 -16.48 -0.60
N GLU A 253 -16.27 -17.81 -0.73
CA GLU A 253 -15.26 -18.59 -0.02
C GLU A 253 -13.85 -18.22 -0.52
N TRP A 254 -12.83 -18.57 0.27
CA TRP A 254 -11.42 -18.41 -0.11
C TRP A 254 -11.09 -19.22 -1.35
N GLN A 255 -10.39 -18.58 -2.30
CA GLN A 255 -9.84 -19.23 -3.49
C GLN A 255 -8.31 -19.23 -3.41
N GLU A 256 -7.70 -20.38 -3.67
CA GLU A 256 -6.24 -20.55 -3.64
C GLU A 256 -5.64 -20.38 -5.03
N HIS A 257 -4.53 -19.65 -5.11
CA HIS A 257 -3.66 -19.54 -6.29
C HIS A 257 -2.28 -20.16 -6.06
N GLY A 258 -2.03 -20.65 -4.84
CA GLY A 258 -0.78 -21.29 -4.44
C GLY A 258 0.42 -20.34 -4.51
N HIS A 259 1.59 -20.91 -4.77
CA HIS A 259 2.86 -20.21 -4.83
C HIS A 259 3.69 -20.65 -6.05
N PRO A 260 4.71 -19.86 -6.45
CA PRO A 260 5.68 -20.29 -7.46
C PRO A 260 6.39 -21.59 -7.08
N GLN A 261 6.64 -22.48 -8.04
CA GLN A 261 7.17 -23.85 -7.81
C GLN A 261 8.38 -23.98 -6.85
N ASN A 262 9.23 -22.95 -6.73
CA ASN A 262 10.46 -22.99 -5.95
C ASN A 262 10.57 -21.89 -4.88
N ALA A 263 9.45 -21.24 -4.52
CA ALA A 263 9.45 -20.17 -3.52
C ALA A 263 8.06 -19.94 -2.95
N LEU A 264 7.98 -19.73 -1.63
CA LEU A 264 6.75 -19.23 -0.99
C LEU A 264 6.65 -17.72 -1.19
N VAL A 265 5.44 -17.18 -1.21
CA VAL A 265 5.22 -15.74 -1.25
C VAL A 265 5.51 -15.14 0.13
N PHE A 266 6.33 -14.09 0.21
CA PHE A 266 6.72 -13.51 1.51
C PHE A 266 6.40 -12.02 1.66
N ASN A 267 5.77 -11.38 0.68
CA ASN A 267 5.43 -9.96 0.75
C ASN A 267 3.94 -9.71 0.45
N ASN A 268 3.48 -8.49 0.72
CA ASN A 268 2.15 -8.04 0.32
C ASN A 268 2.00 -8.10 -1.21
N ALA A 269 1.05 -8.90 -1.68
CA ALA A 269 0.74 -9.01 -3.11
C ALA A 269 0.33 -7.65 -3.68
N GLN A 270 0.77 -7.31 -4.88
CA GLN A 270 0.35 -6.09 -5.58
C GLN A 270 -0.53 -6.46 -6.77
N ILE A 271 -1.71 -5.86 -6.85
CA ILE A 271 -2.67 -6.09 -7.92
C ILE A 271 -2.73 -4.92 -8.87
N VAL A 272 -2.85 -5.21 -10.15
CA VAL A 272 -3.14 -4.25 -11.20
C VAL A 272 -4.14 -4.86 -12.18
N CYS A 273 -4.94 -4.03 -12.86
CA CYS A 273 -5.72 -4.48 -14.00
C CYS A 273 -5.06 -3.97 -15.29
N ASN A 274 -4.96 -4.84 -16.29
CA ASN A 274 -4.56 -4.39 -17.62
C ASN A 274 -5.74 -3.68 -18.31
N SER A 275 -5.50 -3.10 -19.49
CA SER A 275 -6.51 -2.34 -20.25
C SER A 275 -7.73 -3.16 -20.70
N SER A 276 -7.66 -4.49 -20.64
CA SER A 276 -8.80 -5.38 -20.91
C SER A 276 -9.69 -5.60 -19.68
N GLY A 277 -9.24 -5.20 -18.49
CA GLY A 277 -9.90 -5.47 -17.20
C GLY A 277 -9.50 -6.81 -16.56
N ALA A 278 -8.49 -7.48 -17.09
CA ALA A 278 -7.96 -8.72 -16.52
C ALA A 278 -6.94 -8.38 -15.41
N LEU A 279 -7.04 -9.10 -14.29
CA LEU A 279 -6.18 -8.87 -13.12
C LEU A 279 -4.81 -9.51 -13.31
N GLU A 280 -3.79 -8.80 -12.85
CA GLU A 280 -2.40 -9.23 -12.73
C GLU A 280 -1.93 -9.03 -11.29
N VAL A 281 -1.33 -10.07 -10.70
CA VAL A 281 -0.83 -10.03 -9.33
C VAL A 281 0.68 -10.27 -9.32
N PHE A 282 1.41 -9.37 -8.67
CA PHE A 282 2.86 -9.41 -8.51
C PHE A 282 3.24 -9.67 -7.06
N VAL A 283 4.23 -10.56 -6.87
CA VAL A 283 4.71 -10.98 -5.55
C VAL A 283 6.22 -11.19 -5.57
N LEU A 284 6.83 -11.19 -4.39
CA LEU A 284 8.19 -11.64 -4.16
C LEU A 284 8.17 -13.04 -3.52
N GLY A 285 8.94 -13.95 -4.08
CA GLY A 285 9.14 -15.29 -3.53
C GLY A 285 10.30 -15.33 -2.54
N THR A 286 10.32 -16.24 -1.57
CA THR A 286 11.37 -16.38 -0.51
C THR A 286 12.81 -16.53 -1.03
N ASN A 287 12.99 -16.66 -2.34
CA ASN A 287 14.26 -16.59 -3.04
C ASN A 287 14.62 -15.18 -3.57
N PHE A 288 13.90 -14.15 -3.11
CA PHE A 288 14.03 -12.71 -3.42
C PHE A 288 13.76 -12.31 -4.87
N ARG A 289 13.05 -13.16 -5.62
CA ARG A 289 12.69 -12.91 -7.03
C ARG A 289 11.27 -12.40 -7.18
N LEU A 290 11.06 -11.56 -8.18
CA LEU A 290 9.74 -11.13 -8.63
C LEU A 290 9.06 -12.25 -9.40
N TYR A 291 7.80 -12.50 -9.05
CA TYR A 291 6.88 -13.37 -9.76
C TYR A 291 5.60 -12.62 -10.07
N HIS A 292 4.91 -13.05 -11.12
CA HIS A 292 3.52 -12.65 -11.35
C HIS A 292 2.67 -13.80 -11.88
N VAL A 293 1.36 -13.66 -11.69
CA VAL A 293 0.30 -14.53 -12.19
C VAL A 293 -0.85 -13.65 -12.68
N TRP A 294 -1.52 -14.05 -13.75
CA TRP A 294 -2.53 -13.21 -14.40
C TRP A 294 -3.76 -13.96 -14.86
N GLN A 295 -4.87 -13.25 -14.93
CA GLN A 295 -6.06 -13.74 -15.62
C GLN A 295 -5.84 -13.74 -17.13
N THR A 296 -6.13 -14.86 -17.78
CA THR A 296 -6.00 -14.98 -19.26
C THR A 296 -6.98 -14.08 -20.02
N ARG A 297 -8.12 -13.75 -19.39
CA ARG A 297 -9.14 -12.76 -19.76
C ARG A 297 -9.86 -12.30 -18.47
N PRO A 298 -10.57 -11.16 -18.46
CA PRO A 298 -11.30 -10.73 -17.27
C PRO A 298 -12.21 -11.84 -16.74
N GLN A 299 -12.10 -12.14 -15.44
CA GLN A 299 -12.91 -13.17 -14.76
C GLN A 299 -12.74 -14.59 -15.34
N ALA A 300 -11.61 -14.87 -16.00
CA ALA A 300 -11.29 -16.20 -16.55
C ALA A 300 -10.22 -16.92 -15.70
N THR A 301 -9.73 -18.06 -16.20
CA THR A 301 -8.68 -18.83 -15.55
C THR A 301 -7.37 -18.05 -15.46
N TRP A 302 -6.61 -18.33 -14.42
CA TRP A 302 -5.27 -17.77 -14.20
C TRP A 302 -4.21 -18.53 -15.00
N SER A 303 -3.11 -17.84 -15.29
CA SER A 303 -1.90 -18.40 -15.87
C SER A 303 -1.13 -19.27 -14.87
N ASP A 304 -0.06 -19.90 -15.34
CA ASP A 304 1.00 -20.36 -14.45
C ASP A 304 1.81 -19.17 -13.92
N TRP A 305 2.50 -19.38 -12.79
CA TRP A 305 3.45 -18.42 -12.22
C TRP A 305 4.63 -18.18 -13.14
N THR A 306 4.92 -16.91 -13.45
CA THR A 306 6.09 -16.50 -14.25
C THR A 306 7.09 -15.73 -13.40
N CYS A 307 8.37 -16.07 -13.53
CA CYS A 307 9.49 -15.49 -12.79
C CYS A 307 10.21 -14.42 -13.61
N HIS A 308 10.36 -13.22 -13.06
CA HIS A 308 11.14 -12.10 -13.63
C HIS A 308 12.51 -11.91 -12.96
N GLY A 309 12.83 -12.74 -11.97
CA GLY A 309 14.12 -12.71 -11.29
C GLY A 309 14.27 -11.48 -10.40
N GLN A 310 15.51 -11.00 -10.27
CA GLN A 310 15.89 -9.85 -9.45
C GLN A 310 17.08 -9.12 -10.09
N PRO A 311 17.36 -7.86 -9.73
CA PRO A 311 18.58 -7.18 -10.16
C PRO A 311 19.85 -7.96 -9.77
N ALA A 312 20.88 -7.90 -10.59
CA ALA A 312 22.09 -8.72 -10.40
C ALA A 312 22.81 -8.37 -9.08
N GLY A 313 22.99 -9.37 -8.21
CA GLY A 313 23.67 -9.18 -6.92
C GLY A 313 22.83 -8.45 -5.87
N THR A 314 21.52 -8.34 -6.07
CA THR A 314 20.58 -7.62 -5.21
C THR A 314 19.54 -8.58 -4.65
N THR A 315 19.17 -8.45 -3.37
CA THR A 315 17.95 -9.04 -2.80
C THR A 315 16.83 -8.02 -2.88
N LEU A 316 15.69 -8.40 -3.48
CA LEU A 316 14.48 -7.56 -3.41
C LEU A 316 13.82 -7.77 -2.06
N GLU A 317 13.50 -6.68 -1.38
CA GLU A 317 12.94 -6.72 -0.03
C GLU A 317 11.71 -5.80 0.10
N GLY A 318 10.79 -6.19 0.98
CA GLY A 318 9.64 -5.37 1.34
C GLY A 318 8.52 -5.34 0.31
N THR A 319 7.88 -4.17 0.19
CA THR A 319 6.67 -3.97 -0.61
C THR A 319 7.03 -3.56 -2.04
N LEU A 320 6.34 -4.15 -3.02
CA LEU A 320 6.41 -3.74 -4.42
C LEU A 320 5.45 -2.56 -4.65
N ALA A 321 5.68 -1.79 -5.71
CA ALA A 321 4.67 -0.89 -6.25
C ALA A 321 4.46 -1.16 -7.74
N VAL A 322 3.20 -1.25 -8.19
CA VAL A 322 2.87 -1.63 -9.57
C VAL A 322 1.86 -0.63 -10.14
N THR A 323 2.02 -0.28 -11.41
CA THR A 323 1.09 0.57 -12.14
C THR A 323 0.89 0.10 -13.56
N ALA A 324 -0.26 0.48 -14.14
CA ALA A 324 -0.52 0.40 -15.57
C ALA A 324 -0.44 1.81 -16.18
N SER A 325 0.16 1.92 -17.37
CA SER A 325 0.02 3.09 -18.23
C SER A 325 -1.40 3.21 -18.79
N THR A 326 -1.73 4.35 -19.42
CA THR A 326 -3.02 4.49 -20.13
C THR A 326 -3.14 3.52 -21.30
N ASN A 327 -2.02 3.06 -21.84
CA ASN A 327 -1.95 2.03 -22.89
C ASN A 327 -1.99 0.59 -22.34
N GLY A 328 -2.05 0.43 -21.01
CA GLY A 328 -2.14 -0.85 -20.32
C GLY A 328 -0.82 -1.61 -20.17
N THR A 329 0.32 -1.01 -20.51
CA THR A 329 1.64 -1.58 -20.18
C THR A 329 1.89 -1.44 -18.69
N LEU A 330 2.49 -2.47 -18.09
CA LEU A 330 2.73 -2.50 -16.65
C LEU A 330 4.17 -2.11 -16.31
N THR A 331 4.32 -1.39 -15.20
CA THR A 331 5.62 -1.07 -14.60
C THR A 331 5.62 -1.49 -13.13
N VAL A 332 6.66 -2.22 -12.74
CA VAL A 332 6.89 -2.65 -11.35
C VAL A 332 8.10 -1.91 -10.80
N PHE A 333 7.96 -1.40 -9.58
CA PHE A 333 9.02 -0.79 -8.80
C PHE A 333 9.30 -1.62 -7.56
N ALA A 334 10.57 -1.76 -7.22
CA ALA A 334 11.02 -2.49 -6.05
C ALA A 334 12.25 -1.83 -5.45
N VAL A 335 12.31 -1.80 -4.11
CA VAL A 335 13.58 -1.51 -3.42
C VAL A 335 14.34 -2.84 -3.31
N GLY A 336 15.63 -2.80 -3.57
CA GLY A 336 16.50 -3.95 -3.37
C GLY A 336 17.83 -3.56 -2.75
N GLU A 337 18.40 -4.45 -1.95
CA GLU A 337 19.69 -4.27 -1.30
C GLU A 337 20.80 -5.00 -2.05
N ASN A 338 21.86 -4.28 -2.42
CA ASN A 338 23.05 -4.89 -2.98
C ASN A 338 23.78 -5.70 -1.91
N VAL A 339 23.86 -7.02 -2.12
CA VAL A 339 24.38 -7.98 -1.12
C VAL A 339 25.85 -7.72 -0.76
N ARG A 340 26.63 -7.09 -1.64
CA ARG A 340 28.06 -6.81 -1.38
C ARG A 340 28.28 -5.43 -0.76
N GLN A 341 27.48 -4.45 -1.17
CA GLN A 341 27.68 -3.05 -0.79
C GLN A 341 26.82 -2.64 0.41
N GLN A 342 25.84 -3.46 0.82
CA GLN A 342 24.84 -3.12 1.83
C GLN A 342 24.19 -1.76 1.56
N GLN A 343 23.93 -1.53 0.28
CA GLN A 343 23.35 -0.31 -0.24
C GLN A 343 22.07 -0.66 -0.97
N SER A 344 20.97 -0.01 -0.57
CA SER A 344 19.71 -0.17 -1.26
C SER A 344 19.62 0.76 -2.47
N ASP A 345 18.90 0.33 -3.50
CA ASP A 345 18.51 1.17 -4.62
C ASP A 345 17.04 0.94 -4.99
N LEU A 346 16.46 1.87 -5.74
CA LEU A 346 15.13 1.75 -6.31
C LEU A 346 15.25 1.25 -7.74
N TYR A 347 14.63 0.12 -8.02
CA TYR A 347 14.65 -0.53 -9.32
C TYR A 347 13.28 -0.47 -9.97
N LEU A 348 13.26 -0.47 -11.31
CA LEU A 348 12.04 -0.69 -12.08
C LEU A 348 12.23 -1.76 -13.16
N MET A 349 11.11 -2.32 -13.58
CA MET A 349 10.97 -3.13 -14.79
C MET A 349 9.65 -2.79 -15.46
N THR A 350 9.62 -2.70 -16.79
CA THR A 350 8.42 -2.30 -17.54
C THR A 350 8.15 -3.22 -18.72
N GLN A 351 6.88 -3.39 -19.07
CA GLN A 351 6.47 -4.06 -20.29
C GLN A 351 6.77 -3.18 -21.50
N SER A 352 7.40 -3.77 -22.52
CA SER A 352 7.73 -3.06 -23.76
C SER A 352 6.52 -2.79 -24.65
N SER A 353 5.46 -3.58 -24.49
CA SER A 353 4.17 -3.44 -25.15
C SER A 353 3.10 -4.17 -24.35
N LEU A 354 1.81 -3.92 -24.63
CA LEU A 354 0.71 -4.60 -23.97
C LEU A 354 0.85 -6.12 -24.11
N SER A 355 0.90 -6.84 -22.98
CA SER A 355 1.15 -8.30 -22.94
C SER A 355 2.46 -8.74 -23.63
N GLY A 356 3.41 -7.81 -23.78
CA GLY A 356 4.69 -8.02 -24.44
C GLY A 356 5.80 -8.45 -23.47
N PRO A 357 7.05 -8.51 -23.97
CA PRO A 357 8.20 -8.83 -23.13
C PRO A 357 8.48 -7.72 -22.11
N TRP A 358 9.02 -8.13 -20.97
CA TRP A 358 9.50 -7.24 -19.92
C TRP A 358 10.94 -6.79 -20.20
N SER A 359 11.26 -5.56 -19.81
CA SER A 359 12.62 -5.03 -19.85
C SER A 359 13.55 -5.79 -18.88
N SER A 360 14.86 -5.52 -18.94
CA SER A 360 15.71 -5.80 -17.78
C SER A 360 15.34 -4.90 -16.60
N TRP A 361 15.78 -5.28 -15.40
CA TRP A 361 15.79 -4.39 -14.24
C TRP A 361 16.66 -3.16 -14.52
N ILE A 362 16.17 -1.99 -14.17
CA ILE A 362 16.85 -0.69 -14.31
C ILE A 362 16.93 -0.03 -12.93
N SER A 363 18.12 0.42 -12.53
CA SER A 363 18.32 1.28 -11.34
C SER A 363 17.85 2.70 -11.64
N LEU A 364 17.06 3.29 -10.75
CA LEU A 364 16.65 4.70 -10.84
C LEU A 364 17.69 5.69 -10.33
N SER A 365 18.85 5.21 -9.87
CA SER A 365 19.98 6.01 -9.38
C SER A 365 19.59 7.01 -8.30
N THR A 366 19.88 6.69 -7.03
CA THR A 366 19.70 7.68 -5.94
C THR A 366 20.53 8.94 -6.22
N PRO A 367 20.01 10.15 -5.96
CA PRO A 367 20.79 11.37 -6.12
C PRO A 367 22.05 11.27 -5.26
N VAL A 368 23.21 11.49 -5.87
CA VAL A 368 24.45 11.69 -5.13
C VAL A 368 24.32 13.04 -4.46
N HIS A 369 24.28 13.10 -3.13
CA HIS A 369 24.44 14.39 -2.44
C HIS A 369 25.74 15.01 -2.93
N GLN A 370 25.65 16.06 -3.75
CA GLN A 370 26.77 16.97 -3.89
C GLN A 370 26.87 17.68 -2.55
N THR A 371 27.78 17.21 -1.71
CA THR A 371 28.21 17.95 -0.53
C THR A 371 28.84 19.24 -1.03
N SER A 372 28.10 20.34 -0.92
CA SER A 372 28.65 21.70 -1.06
C SER A 372 29.03 22.24 0.31
#